data_AF-A0A9X0QWR5-F1
#
_entry.id   AF-A0A9X0QWR5-F1
#
_cell.length_a   1.000
_cell.length_b   1.000
_cell.length_c   1.000
_cell.angle_alpha   90.00
_cell.angle_beta   90.00
_cell.angle_gamma   90.00
#
_symmetry.space_group_name_H-M   'P 1'
#
loop_
_entity.id
_entity.type
_entity.pdbx_description
1 polymer ?
#
loop_
_entity_poly.entity_id
_entity_poly.type
_entity_poly.pdbx_seq_one_letter_code
_entity_poly.pdbx_strand_id
1 'polypeptide(L)'
;MPDGRGPLSLRRRRGLFLLLASLAPLPGTAAEPGPRDRAGAAREVARRYLCPHGGSPVRGRCRPAASAPLVAGGSAGWDAGLPPANRHQQDCPDGTRPGTAMARPEAVRCLPW
;
A
#
# COMPACT_ATOMS: atom_id res chain seq x y z
N MET A 1 -59.66 -1.96 45.44
CA MET A 1 -59.45 -0.54 45.07
C MET A 1 -58.19 -0.04 45.74
N PRO A 2 -57.34 0.76 45.09
CA PRO A 2 -56.70 0.58 43.79
C PRO A 2 -55.16 0.51 43.89
N ASP A 3 -54.56 0.06 42.79
CA ASP A 3 -53.15 0.08 42.40
C ASP A 3 -52.39 1.39 42.61
N GLY A 4 -51.09 1.27 42.88
CA GLY A 4 -50.17 2.42 42.94
C GLY A 4 -48.70 2.11 42.63
N ARG A 5 -48.36 0.98 42.00
CA ARG A 5 -46.97 0.71 41.55
C ARG A 5 -46.72 1.40 40.20
N GLY A 6 -46.51 2.71 40.26
CA GLY A 6 -46.26 3.56 39.10
C GLY A 6 -44.92 3.30 38.39
N PRO A 7 -44.84 3.53 37.06
CA PRO A 7 -43.76 3.13 36.15
C PRO A 7 -42.52 4.04 36.18
N LEU A 8 -42.10 4.53 37.35
CA LEU A 8 -41.00 5.49 37.48
C LEU A 8 -39.61 4.83 37.37
N SER A 9 -39.51 3.54 37.67
CA SER A 9 -38.27 2.74 37.60
C SER A 9 -37.73 2.63 36.16
N LEU A 10 -38.61 2.51 35.16
CA LEU A 10 -38.21 2.24 33.78
C LEU A 10 -37.67 3.50 33.06
N ARG A 11 -38.23 4.69 33.36
CA ARG A 11 -37.74 5.96 32.79
C ARG A 11 -36.35 6.32 33.30
N ARG A 12 -36.10 6.08 34.59
CA ARG A 12 -34.80 6.35 35.23
C ARG A 12 -33.70 5.42 34.70
N ARG A 13 -34.03 4.14 34.45
CA ARG A 13 -33.12 3.15 33.85
C ARG A 13 -32.81 3.45 32.38
N ARG A 14 -33.78 3.93 31.61
CA ARG A 14 -33.58 4.36 30.20
C ARG A 14 -32.68 5.59 30.08
N GLY A 15 -32.84 6.57 30.98
CA GLY A 15 -31.98 7.76 31.01
C GLY A 15 -30.52 7.42 31.32
N LEU A 16 -30.28 6.51 32.26
CA LEU A 16 -28.93 6.05 32.60
C LEU A 16 -28.27 5.25 31.47
N PHE A 17 -29.04 4.40 30.77
CA PHE A 17 -28.55 3.66 29.60
C PHE A 17 -28.18 4.57 28.42
N LEU A 18 -28.96 5.63 28.17
CA LEU A 18 -28.63 6.63 27.16
C LEU A 18 -27.36 7.43 27.55
N LEU A 19 -27.18 7.74 28.84
CA LEU A 19 -26.00 8.45 29.34
C LEU A 19 -24.72 7.60 29.29
N LEU A 20 -24.84 6.28 29.51
CA LEU A 20 -23.73 5.33 29.35
C LEU A 20 -23.39 5.04 27.89
N ALA A 21 -24.39 5.01 26.99
CA ALA A 21 -24.16 4.86 25.55
C ALA A 21 -23.41 6.06 24.95
N SER A 22 -23.55 7.27 25.52
CA SER A 22 -22.75 8.44 25.14
C SER A 22 -21.29 8.42 25.61
N LEU A 23 -20.89 7.48 26.47
CA LEU A 23 -19.49 7.25 26.87
C LEU A 23 -18.81 6.15 26.04
N ALA A 24 -19.41 5.72 24.93
CA ALA A 24 -18.71 4.86 23.98
C ALA A 24 -17.45 5.60 23.47
N PRO A 25 -16.23 5.07 23.70
CA PRO A 25 -15.03 5.68 23.18
C PRO A 25 -15.12 5.68 21.66
N LEU A 26 -15.04 6.85 21.04
CA LEU A 26 -14.98 6.97 19.59
C LEU A 26 -13.83 6.06 19.09
N PRO A 27 -14.06 5.24 18.05
CA PRO A 27 -13.00 4.45 17.46
C PRO A 27 -11.92 5.42 16.97
N GLY A 28 -10.67 5.04 17.28
CA GLY A 28 -9.50 5.91 17.29
C GLY A 28 -9.42 6.91 16.15
N THR A 29 -9.05 8.13 16.52
CA THR A 29 -8.42 9.08 15.61
C THR A 29 -7.13 8.42 15.12
N ALA A 30 -7.20 7.70 14.00
CA ALA A 30 -6.03 7.44 13.19
C ALA A 30 -5.45 8.84 12.91
N ALA A 31 -4.30 9.15 13.52
CA ALA A 31 -3.61 10.39 13.27
C ALA A 31 -3.37 10.45 11.76
N GLU A 32 -4.10 11.33 11.09
CA GLU A 32 -3.95 11.54 9.65
C GLU A 32 -2.48 11.86 9.40
N PRO A 33 -1.77 11.06 8.58
CA PRO A 33 -0.35 11.26 8.34
C PRO A 33 -0.11 12.69 7.86
N GLY A 34 0.95 13.33 8.36
CA GLY A 34 1.25 14.71 8.03
C GLY A 34 1.44 14.87 6.51
N PRO A 35 1.34 16.10 5.97
CA PRO A 35 1.60 16.34 4.54
C PRO A 35 2.95 15.79 4.04
N ARG A 36 3.98 15.79 4.90
CA ARG A 36 5.30 15.20 4.61
C ARG A 36 5.26 13.68 4.50
N ASP A 37 4.49 13.02 5.36
CA ASP A 37 4.35 11.57 5.36
C ASP A 37 3.59 11.10 4.12
N ARG A 38 2.52 11.81 3.74
CA ARG A 38 1.80 11.55 2.49
C ARG A 38 2.70 11.74 1.26
N ALA A 39 3.51 12.80 1.24
CA ALA A 39 4.48 13.03 0.15
C ALA A 39 5.57 11.93 0.11
N GLY A 40 6.02 11.45 1.27
CA GLY A 40 6.95 10.33 1.39
C GLY A 40 6.33 9.03 0.83
N ALA A 41 5.11 8.71 1.24
CA ALA A 41 4.38 7.54 0.75
C ALA A 41 4.13 7.60 -0.76
N ALA A 42 3.73 8.76 -1.29
CA ALA A 42 3.53 8.94 -2.73
C ALA A 42 4.84 8.74 -3.52
N ARG A 43 5.97 9.26 -3.02
CA ARG A 43 7.29 9.07 -3.64
C ARG A 43 7.72 7.60 -3.61
N GLU A 44 7.42 6.91 -2.52
CA GLU A 44 7.74 5.49 -2.36
C GLU A 44 6.92 4.61 -3.32
N VAL A 45 5.63 4.91 -3.51
CA VAL A 45 4.78 4.25 -4.52
C VAL A 45 5.31 4.53 -5.93
N ALA A 46 5.65 5.78 -6.25
CA ALA A 46 6.23 6.14 -7.54
C ALA A 46 7.56 5.41 -7.79
N ARG A 47 8.39 5.26 -6.75
CA ARG A 47 9.66 4.52 -6.83
C ARG A 47 9.44 3.06 -7.20
N ARG A 48 8.49 2.39 -6.54
CA ARG A 48 8.13 0.99 -6.81
C ARG A 48 7.60 0.80 -8.23
N TYR A 49 6.77 1.72 -8.70
CA TYR A 49 6.20 1.65 -10.04
C TYR A 49 7.25 1.87 -11.13
N LEU A 50 8.12 2.87 -10.97
CA LEU A 50 9.11 3.23 -11.99
C LEU A 50 10.33 2.30 -12.00
N CYS A 51 10.67 1.71 -10.85
CA CYS A 51 11.87 0.89 -10.67
C CYS A 51 11.54 -0.45 -10.02
N PRO A 52 10.84 -1.37 -10.71
CA PRO A 52 10.35 -2.62 -10.12
C PRO A 52 11.46 -3.57 -9.62
N HIS A 53 12.71 -3.37 -10.07
CA HIS A 53 13.90 -4.12 -9.61
C HIS A 53 14.71 -3.36 -8.53
N GLY A 54 14.08 -2.40 -7.85
CA GLY A 54 14.72 -1.59 -6.82
C GLY A 54 15.48 -0.37 -7.35
N GLY A 55 15.98 0.44 -6.41
CA GLY A 55 16.65 1.70 -6.70
C GLY A 55 15.71 2.90 -6.84
N SER A 56 16.22 3.99 -7.40
CA SER A 56 15.50 5.27 -7.55
C SER A 56 15.51 5.78 -8.99
N PRO A 57 14.38 6.33 -9.48
CA PRO A 57 14.31 6.88 -10.84
C PRO A 57 15.16 8.15 -10.95
N VAL A 58 16.10 8.16 -11.90
CA VAL A 58 17.00 9.26 -12.24
C VAL A 58 17.04 9.38 -13.76
N ARG A 59 16.50 10.47 -14.31
CA ARG A 59 16.50 10.78 -15.76
C ARG A 59 16.03 9.59 -16.64
N GLY A 60 14.94 8.94 -16.22
CA GLY A 60 14.36 7.80 -16.95
C GLY A 60 15.09 6.46 -16.78
N ARG A 61 16.07 6.37 -15.88
CA ARG A 61 16.76 5.11 -15.51
C ARG A 61 16.67 4.87 -14.01
N CYS A 62 16.75 3.63 -13.59
CA CYS A 62 16.83 3.30 -12.17
C CYS A 62 18.29 3.30 -11.73
N ARG A 63 18.66 4.23 -10.85
CA ARG A 63 19.94 4.17 -10.15
C ARG A 63 19.79 3.15 -9.03
N PRO A 64 20.64 2.12 -8.95
CA PRO A 64 20.58 1.16 -7.85
C PRO A 64 20.62 1.92 -6.53
N ALA A 65 19.83 1.46 -5.56
CA ALA A 65 19.95 1.97 -4.21
C ALA A 65 21.41 1.77 -3.80
N ALA A 66 22.04 2.81 -3.25
CA ALA A 66 23.32 2.58 -2.58
C ALA A 66 23.05 1.46 -1.58
N SER A 67 23.78 0.35 -1.71
CA SER A 67 23.76 -0.74 -0.73
C SER A 67 24.22 -0.15 0.59
N ALA A 68 23.30 0.48 1.32
CA ALA A 68 23.55 0.91 2.66
C ALA A 68 23.83 -0.38 3.45
N PRO A 69 24.95 -0.45 4.20
CA PRO A 69 25.17 -1.60 5.06
C PRO A 69 23.91 -1.79 5.90
N LEU A 70 23.40 -3.02 5.95
CA LEU A 70 22.28 -3.41 6.79
C LEU A 70 22.63 -3.00 8.21
N VAL A 71 22.13 -1.85 8.67
CA VAL A 71 22.28 -1.44 10.05
C VAL A 71 21.47 -2.46 10.84
N ALA A 72 22.14 -3.20 11.73
CA ALA A 72 21.52 -4.21 12.58
C ALA A 72 20.29 -3.59 13.28
N GLY A 73 19.08 -4.02 12.87
CA GLY A 73 17.81 -3.51 13.39
C GLY A 73 16.96 -2.67 12.41
N GLY A 74 17.47 -2.32 11.22
CA GLY A 74 16.67 -1.69 10.17
C GLY A 74 15.96 -2.73 9.31
N SER A 75 14.64 -2.60 9.11
CA SER A 75 13.94 -3.37 8.08
C SER A 75 14.61 -3.08 6.74
N ALA A 76 15.08 -4.13 6.08
CA ALA A 76 15.57 -4.01 4.73
C ALA A 76 14.43 -3.39 3.90
N GLY A 77 14.73 -2.35 3.10
CA GLY A 77 13.73 -1.70 2.25
C GLY A 77 13.03 -2.73 1.37
N TRP A 78 11.85 -2.41 0.82
CA TRP A 78 11.11 -3.32 -0.08
C TRP A 78 11.95 -3.84 -1.27
N ASP A 79 13.00 -3.11 -1.61
CA ASP A 79 13.95 -3.40 -2.67
C ASP A 79 15.03 -4.42 -2.28
N ALA A 80 15.08 -4.82 -1.01
CA ALA A 80 16.00 -5.81 -0.51
C ALA A 80 15.67 -7.20 -1.06
N GLY A 81 16.68 -7.84 -1.67
CA GLY A 81 16.54 -9.19 -2.23
C GLY A 81 15.81 -9.25 -3.57
N LEU A 82 15.45 -8.11 -4.17
CA LEU A 82 14.91 -8.12 -5.53
C LEU A 82 15.99 -8.56 -6.53
N PRO A 83 15.61 -9.36 -7.55
CA PRO A 83 16.55 -9.74 -8.59
C PRO A 83 16.97 -8.50 -9.39
N PRO A 84 18.24 -8.41 -9.81
CA PRO A 84 18.70 -7.31 -10.64
C PRO A 84 17.90 -7.26 -11.95
N ALA A 85 17.75 -6.06 -12.50
CA ALA A 85 17.10 -5.89 -13.79
C ALA A 85 17.86 -6.68 -14.87
N ASN A 86 17.18 -7.65 -15.48
CA ASN A 86 17.73 -8.43 -16.58
C ASN A 86 17.32 -7.81 -17.93
N ARG A 87 18.27 -7.74 -18.87
CA ARG A 87 18.01 -7.29 -20.25
C ARG A 87 17.86 -8.45 -21.23
N HIS A 88 18.10 -9.68 -20.77
CA HIS A 88 17.89 -10.87 -21.55
C HIS A 88 16.39 -11.12 -21.71
N GLN A 89 15.94 -11.13 -22.95
CA GLN A 89 14.57 -11.51 -23.28
C GLN A 89 14.46 -13.03 -23.28
N GLN A 90 13.43 -13.55 -22.62
CA GLN A 90 13.12 -14.99 -22.68
C GLN A 90 12.60 -15.36 -24.07
N ASP A 91 12.82 -16.61 -24.45
CA ASP A 91 12.28 -17.16 -25.69
C ASP A 91 10.75 -17.11 -25.69
N CYS A 92 10.18 -16.96 -26.88
CA CYS A 92 8.74 -16.94 -27.03
C CYS A 92 8.16 -18.34 -26.77
N PRO A 93 7.05 -18.44 -26.01
CA PRO A 93 6.41 -19.72 -25.76
C PRO A 93 5.86 -20.32 -27.05
N ASP A 94 5.63 -21.64 -27.04
CA ASP A 94 5.03 -22.36 -28.17
C ASP A 94 3.72 -21.70 -28.64
N GLY A 95 3.49 -21.69 -29.95
CA GLY A 95 2.32 -21.03 -30.54
C GLY A 95 2.40 -19.51 -30.56
N THR A 96 3.56 -18.92 -30.27
CA THR A 96 3.82 -17.49 -30.49
C THR A 96 5.09 -17.25 -31.29
N ARG A 97 5.23 -16.06 -31.88
CA ARG A 97 6.41 -15.63 -32.65
C ARG A 97 6.96 -14.30 -32.15
N PRO A 98 8.28 -14.08 -32.21
CA PRO A 98 8.86 -12.79 -31.87
C PRO A 98 8.43 -11.73 -32.89
N GLY A 99 8.03 -10.57 -32.40
CA GLY A 99 7.76 -9.38 -33.21
C GLY A 99 8.21 -8.12 -32.50
N THR A 100 8.63 -7.10 -33.24
CA THR A 100 9.07 -5.83 -32.67
C THR A 100 7.91 -5.09 -31.99
N ALA A 101 8.13 -4.54 -30.79
CA ALA A 101 7.14 -3.72 -30.11
C ALA A 101 7.09 -2.32 -30.75
N MET A 102 5.90 -1.90 -31.21
CA MET A 102 5.73 -0.60 -31.91
C MET A 102 6.17 0.60 -31.07
N ALA A 103 5.86 0.59 -29.77
CA ALA A 103 6.21 1.69 -28.87
C ALA A 103 7.70 1.69 -28.46
N ARG A 104 8.40 0.57 -28.64
CA ARG A 104 9.80 0.36 -28.23
C ARG A 104 10.49 -0.60 -29.21
N PRO A 105 11.06 -0.09 -30.32
CA PRO A 105 11.64 -0.92 -31.38
C PRO A 105 12.75 -1.86 -30.90
N GLU A 106 13.39 -1.52 -29.78
CA GLU A 106 14.42 -2.32 -29.12
C GLU A 106 13.86 -3.50 -28.31
N ALA A 107 12.55 -3.57 -28.10
CA ALA A 107 11.89 -4.63 -27.36
C ALA A 107 11.17 -5.60 -28.31
N VAL A 108 11.27 -6.90 -28.01
CA VAL A 108 10.51 -7.94 -28.71
C VAL A 108 9.28 -8.30 -27.87
N ARG A 109 8.17 -8.58 -28.53
CA ARG A 109 6.94 -9.12 -27.93
C ARG A 109 6.59 -10.41 -28.65
N CYS A 110 6.01 -11.36 -27.93
CA CYS A 110 5.53 -12.59 -28.51
C CYS A 110 4.10 -12.36 -29.03
N LEU A 111 3.88 -12.62 -30.31
CA LEU A 111 2.61 -12.46 -31.00
C LEU A 111 2.02 -13.85 -31.28
N PRO A 112 0.70 -14.04 -31.13
CA PRO A 112 0.06 -15.27 -31.60
C PRO A 112 0.20 -15.37 -33.13
N TRP A 113 0.18 -16.60 -33.63
CA TRP A 113 0.05 -16.89 -35.06
C TRP A 113 -1.32 -16.46 -35.58
#